data_AF-A0A1A8CWV5-F1
#
_entry.id   AF-A0A1A8CWV5-F1
#
_cell.length_a   1.000
_cell.length_b   1.000
_cell.length_c   1.000
_cell.angle_alpha   90.00
_cell.angle_beta   90.00
_cell.angle_gamma   90.00
#
_symmetry.space_group_name_H-M   'P 1'
#
loop_
_entity.id
_entity.type
_entity.pdbx_description
1 polymer ?
#
loop_
_entity_poly.entity_id
_entity_poly.type
_entity_poly.pdbx_seq_one_letter_code
_entity_poly.pdbx_strand_id
1 'polypeptide(L)'
;SGLRCYKCSDYTGRCENVQECTYEDSCISLHERGGKTVRQCTRYTDCDISRLTQMFPSISSFTYRCCNSNLCNSGSGVAVATPVVALMGSLLSACWSWM
;
A
#
# COMPACT_ATOMS: atom_id res chain seq x y z
N SER A 1 -10.40 -11.31 -18.96
CA SER A 1 -9.68 -10.15 -18.42
C SER A 1 -8.91 -10.57 -17.18
N GLY A 2 -7.59 -10.40 -17.16
CA GLY A 2 -6.74 -10.69 -15.99
C GLY A 2 -6.56 -9.48 -15.07
N LEU A 3 -6.07 -9.71 -13.84
CA LEU A 3 -5.63 -8.66 -12.93
C LEU A 3 -4.37 -7.99 -13.49
N ARG A 4 -4.29 -6.66 -13.43
CA ARG A 4 -3.10 -5.89 -13.84
C ARG A 4 -2.46 -5.24 -12.63
N CYS A 5 -1.14 -5.29 -12.51
CA CYS A 5 -0.38 -4.71 -11.42
C CYS A 5 0.83 -3.94 -11.94
N TYR A 6 1.34 -2.98 -11.17
CA TYR A 6 2.66 -2.41 -11.42
C TYR A 6 3.77 -3.40 -11.06
N LYS A 7 4.84 -3.40 -11.85
CA LYS A 7 6.01 -4.26 -11.68
C LYS A 7 7.31 -3.46 -11.64
N CYS A 8 7.99 -3.43 -10.50
CA CYS A 8 9.30 -2.80 -10.36
C CYS A 8 10.03 -3.32 -9.12
N SER A 9 11.35 -3.14 -9.11
CA SER A 9 12.22 -3.44 -7.98
C SER A 9 13.38 -2.44 -8.03
N ASP A 10 13.18 -1.26 -7.45
CA ASP A 10 14.11 -0.15 -7.55
C ASP A 10 14.08 0.76 -6.31
N TYR A 11 15.00 1.72 -6.27
CA TYR A 11 15.12 2.73 -5.20
C TYR A 11 14.49 4.08 -5.58
N THR A 12 13.96 4.21 -6.79
CA THR A 12 13.42 5.47 -7.30
C THR A 12 11.99 5.70 -6.83
N GLY A 13 11.26 4.62 -6.52
CA GLY A 13 9.85 4.65 -6.15
C GLY A 13 8.90 4.91 -7.32
N ARG A 14 9.42 5.29 -8.50
CA ARG A 14 8.66 5.50 -9.73
C ARG A 14 8.48 4.16 -10.45
N CYS A 15 7.24 3.73 -10.58
CA CYS A 15 6.90 2.42 -11.13
C CYS A 15 5.83 2.60 -12.20
N GLU A 16 6.25 2.57 -13.46
CA GLU A 16 5.37 2.78 -14.61
C GLU A 16 5.11 1.49 -15.39
N ASN A 17 5.94 0.47 -15.19
CA ASN A 17 5.78 -0.82 -15.84
C ASN A 17 4.54 -1.54 -15.33
N VAL A 18 3.60 -1.81 -16.23
CA VAL A 18 2.38 -2.58 -15.94
C VAL A 18 2.57 -4.02 -16.41
N GLN A 19 2.25 -4.97 -15.55
CA GLN A 19 2.23 -6.40 -15.83
C GLN A 19 0.79 -6.93 -15.73
N GLU A 20 0.39 -7.80 -16.65
CA GLU A 20 -0.82 -8.62 -16.51
C GLU A 20 -0.48 -9.90 -15.73
N CYS A 21 -1.23 -10.16 -14.67
CA CYS A 21 -1.07 -11.34 -13.82
C CYS A 21 -1.73 -12.54 -14.50
N THR A 22 -1.05 -13.69 -14.49
CA THR A 22 -1.52 -14.89 -15.19
C THR A 22 -2.15 -15.89 -14.22
N TYR A 23 -1.50 -16.12 -13.08
CA TYR A 23 -1.91 -17.10 -12.06
C TYR A 23 -2.16 -16.47 -10.69
N GLU A 24 -1.80 -15.20 -10.55
CA GLU A 24 -1.89 -14.42 -9.34
C GLU A 24 -3.22 -13.65 -9.28
N ASP A 25 -3.77 -13.56 -8.08
CA ASP A 25 -5.06 -12.91 -7.79
C ASP A 25 -4.90 -11.61 -6.99
N SER A 26 -3.65 -11.17 -6.74
CA SER A 26 -3.37 -9.92 -6.04
C SER A 26 -2.11 -9.21 -6.53
N CYS A 27 -2.03 -7.92 -6.25
CA CYS A 27 -0.82 -7.11 -6.39
C CYS A 27 -0.18 -6.90 -5.03
N ILE A 28 1.14 -6.86 -4.96
CA ILE A 28 1.90 -6.45 -3.78
C ILE A 28 2.65 -5.14 -4.02
N SER A 29 2.76 -4.34 -2.95
CA SER A 29 3.73 -3.26 -2.81
C SER A 29 4.50 -3.49 -1.50
N LEU A 30 5.81 -3.71 -1.61
CA LEU A 30 6.74 -3.91 -0.50
C LEU A 30 7.72 -2.74 -0.45
N HIS A 31 7.97 -2.21 0.74
CA HIS A 31 8.90 -1.12 0.96
C HIS A 31 9.92 -1.52 2.03
N GLU A 32 11.18 -1.63 1.62
CA GLU A 32 12.32 -1.88 2.51
C GLU A 32 12.73 -0.60 3.25
N ARG A 33 13.22 -0.73 4.49
CA ARG A 33 13.73 0.40 5.27
C ARG A 33 14.86 1.18 4.58
N GLY A 34 15.66 0.52 3.73
CA GLY A 34 16.70 1.11 2.88
C GLY A 34 16.19 1.84 1.63
N GLY A 35 14.88 2.01 1.46
CA GLY A 35 14.27 2.78 0.37
C GLY A 35 13.95 1.97 -0.89
N LYS A 36 14.32 0.68 -0.94
CA LYS A 36 13.95 -0.20 -2.05
C LYS A 36 12.45 -0.45 -2.03
N THR A 37 11.82 -0.25 -3.17
CA THR A 37 10.40 -0.55 -3.39
C THR A 37 10.27 -1.69 -4.38
N VAL A 38 9.49 -2.70 -4.01
CA VAL A 38 9.17 -3.83 -4.88
C VAL A 38 7.67 -3.89 -5.10
N ARG A 39 7.25 -3.92 -6.36
CA ARG A 39 5.85 -4.08 -6.76
C ARG A 39 5.77 -5.19 -7.79
N GLN A 40 4.80 -6.08 -7.66
CA GLN A 40 4.57 -7.17 -8.62
C GLN A 40 3.21 -7.85 -8.38
N CYS A 41 2.85 -8.77 -9.26
CA CYS A 41 1.80 -9.75 -9.02
C CYS A 41 2.22 -10.72 -7.90
N THR A 42 1.26 -11.13 -7.06
CA THR A 42 1.43 -12.17 -6.04
C THR A 42 0.11 -12.89 -5.79
N ARG A 43 0.15 -14.09 -5.24
CA ARG A 43 -1.08 -14.70 -4.72
C ARG A 43 -1.46 -14.08 -3.39
N TYR A 44 -2.74 -13.94 -3.12
CA TYR A 44 -3.25 -13.44 -1.85
C TYR A 44 -2.79 -14.33 -0.68
N THR A 45 -2.68 -15.65 -0.92
CA THR A 45 -2.13 -16.62 0.04
C THR A 45 -0.65 -16.41 0.37
N ASP A 46 0.10 -15.81 -0.55
CA ASP A 46 1.52 -15.48 -0.36
C ASP A 46 1.70 -14.11 0.32
N CYS A 47 0.62 -13.34 0.50
CA CYS A 47 0.62 -12.07 1.20
C CYS A 47 0.63 -12.23 2.74
N ASP A 48 1.56 -13.05 3.24
CA ASP A 48 1.81 -13.27 4.66
C ASP A 48 3.27 -12.97 4.98
N ILE A 49 3.54 -12.36 6.13
CA ILE A 49 4.90 -11.96 6.52
C ILE A 49 5.89 -13.14 6.50
N SER A 50 5.44 -14.35 6.85
CA SER A 50 6.28 -15.55 6.90
C SER A 50 6.68 -16.03 5.51
N ARG A 51 5.78 -15.90 4.53
CA ARG A 51 6.03 -16.21 3.11
C ARG A 51 6.89 -15.13 2.46
N LEU A 52 6.55 -13.87 2.69
CA LEU A 52 7.28 -12.73 2.13
C LEU A 52 8.74 -12.70 2.61
N THR A 53 9.00 -13.04 3.87
CA THR A 53 10.38 -13.13 4.39
C THR A 53 11.20 -14.21 3.67
N GLN A 54 10.56 -15.30 3.23
CA GLN A 54 11.21 -16.36 2.46
C GLN A 54 11.41 -15.98 0.98
N MET A 55 10.48 -15.23 0.40
CA MET A 55 10.56 -14.75 -0.98
C MET A 55 11.56 -13.59 -1.15
N PHE A 56 11.74 -12.77 -0.10
CA PHE A 56 12.62 -11.60 -0.10
C PHE A 56 13.71 -11.72 0.98
N PRO A 57 14.56 -12.77 0.95
CA PRO A 57 15.52 -13.04 2.03
C PRO A 57 16.61 -11.97 2.16
N SER A 58 16.83 -11.18 1.11
CA SER A 58 17.79 -10.07 1.11
C SER A 58 17.28 -8.82 1.83
N ILE A 59 16.00 -8.79 2.24
CA ILE A 59 15.35 -7.61 2.82
C ILE A 59 15.14 -7.85 4.31
N SER A 60 15.93 -7.19 5.15
CA SER A 60 15.95 -7.42 6.61
C SER A 60 14.71 -6.90 7.34
N SER A 61 14.12 -5.81 6.86
CA SER A 61 12.87 -5.26 7.38
C SER A 61 12.11 -4.52 6.29
N PHE A 62 10.82 -4.79 6.19
CA PHE A 62 9.95 -4.18 5.19
C PHE A 62 8.52 -4.01 5.68
N THR A 63 7.81 -3.05 5.08
CA THR A 63 6.36 -2.97 5.14
C THR A 63 5.78 -3.48 3.83
N TYR A 64 4.56 -4.03 3.86
CA TYR A 64 3.91 -4.54 2.67
C TYR A 64 2.41 -4.25 2.66
N ARG A 65 1.84 -4.17 1.45
CA ARG A 65 0.41 -4.05 1.20
C ARG A 65 0.03 -4.92 0.02
N CYS A 66 -1.06 -5.67 0.13
CA CYS A 66 -1.67 -6.37 -0.99
C CYS A 66 -3.08 -5.87 -1.27
N CYS A 67 -3.51 -6.03 -2.52
CA CYS A 67 -4.81 -5.60 -3.02
C CYS A 67 -5.16 -6.40 -4.29
N ASN A 68 -6.44 -6.47 -4.67
CA ASN A 68 -6.94 -7.37 -5.73
C ASN A 68 -7.71 -6.64 -6.85
N SER A 69 -7.45 -5.34 -7.04
CA SER A 69 -8.04 -4.55 -8.13
C SER A 69 -6.96 -4.07 -9.10
N ASN A 70 -7.36 -3.75 -10.34
CA ASN A 70 -6.40 -3.34 -11.36
C ASN A 70 -5.59 -2.12 -10.94
N LEU A 71 -4.26 -2.24 -11.05
CA LEU A 71 -3.26 -1.21 -10.76
C LEU A 71 -3.31 -0.67 -9.32
N CYS A 72 -3.90 -1.42 -8.39
CA CYS A 72 -4.12 -1.01 -7.00
C CYS A 72 -2.84 -0.83 -6.18
N ASN A 73 -1.72 -1.41 -6.66
CA ASN A 73 -0.40 -1.23 -6.08
C ASN A 73 0.33 0.00 -6.64
N SER A 74 -0.38 0.92 -7.31
CA SER A 74 0.11 2.27 -7.59
C SER A 74 0.61 2.88 -6.29
N GLY A 75 1.85 3.34 -6.26
CA GLY A 75 2.43 3.90 -5.04
C GLY A 75 1.62 5.07 -4.50
N SER A 76 0.88 4.87 -3.43
CA SER A 76 0.59 5.95 -2.50
C SER A 76 1.86 6.13 -1.69
N GLY A 77 2.69 7.12 -2.05
CA GLY A 77 3.79 7.54 -1.18
C GLY A 77 3.20 7.76 0.20
N VAL A 78 3.59 6.92 1.16
CA VAL A 78 3.21 7.01 2.57
C VAL A 78 1.71 7.24 2.76
N ALA A 79 0.92 6.17 2.84
CA ALA A 79 -0.31 6.25 3.62
C ALA A 79 0.13 6.46 5.09
N VAL A 80 0.49 7.70 5.43
CA VAL A 80 0.35 8.21 6.79
C VAL A 80 -1.08 7.86 7.10
N ALA A 81 -1.29 6.92 8.02
CA ALA A 81 -2.57 6.76 8.65
C ALA A 81 -2.85 8.10 9.32
N THR A 82 -3.48 9.04 8.58
CA THR A 82 -4.11 10.20 9.17
C THR A 82 -5.17 9.60 10.07
N PRO A 83 -5.02 9.66 11.40
CA PRO A 83 -6.08 9.21 12.25
C PRO A 83 -7.22 10.20 11.98
N VAL A 84 -8.29 9.73 11.33
CA VAL A 84 -9.53 10.48 11.20
C VAL A 84 -10.14 10.49 12.61
N VAL A 85 -9.53 11.29 13.48
CA VAL A 85 -10.08 11.66 14.78
C VAL A 85 -11.05 12.78 14.46
N ALA A 86 -12.23 12.38 14.01
CA ALA A 86 -13.41 13.22 14.00
C ALA A 86 -13.80 13.46 15.47
N LEU A 87 -13.10 14.38 16.14
CA LEU A 87 -13.57 14.97 17.38
C LEU A 87 -14.72 15.92 17.01
N MET A 88 -15.93 15.35 16.87
CA MET A 88 -17.13 16.12 17.17
C MET A 88 -17.15 16.33 18.68
N GLY A 89 -16.42 17.35 19.12
CA GLY A 89 -16.54 17.93 20.46
C GLY A 89 -17.82 18.74 20.51
N SER A 90 -18.83 18.16 21.13
CA SER A 90 -20.06 18.81 21.60
C SER A 90 -19.77 20.02 22.48
N LEU A 91 -20.86 20.78 22.71
CA LEU A 91 -21.11 21.74 23.81
C LEU A 91 -21.23 23.21 23.38
N LEU A 92 -22.47 23.55 23.06
CA LEU A 92 -23.26 24.55 23.80
C LEU A 92 -22.44 25.55 24.62
N SER A 93 -22.50 26.82 24.24
CA SER A 93 -23.34 27.77 24.98
C SER A 93 -22.97 29.19 24.63
N ALA A 94 -24.04 29.91 24.30
CA ALA A 94 -24.34 31.25 24.80
C ALA A 94 -23.48 32.42 24.32
N CYS A 95 -24.22 33.51 24.23
CA CYS A 95 -23.78 34.88 24.09
C CYS A 95 -23.44 35.30 22.65
N TRP A 96 -24.04 36.35 22.10
CA TRP A 96 -25.07 37.25 22.59
C TRP A 96 -25.32 38.23 21.45
N SER A 97 -26.58 38.66 21.33
CA SER A 97 -26.98 40.02 20.94
C SER A 97 -26.03 40.80 20.02
N TRP A 98 -26.45 41.00 18.77
CA TRP A 98 -26.85 42.33 18.27
C TRP A 98 -27.26 42.25 16.80
N MET A 99 -28.33 43.00 16.49
CA MET A 99 -29.05 43.24 15.21
C MET A 99 -30.18 42.26 14.87
#